data_AF-A0A935XLU4-F1
#
_entry.id   AF-A0A935XLU4-F1
#
_cell.length_a   1.000
_cell.length_b   1.000
_cell.length_c   1.000
_cell.angle_alpha   90.00
_cell.angle_beta   90.00
_cell.angle_gamma   90.00
#
_symmetry.space_group_name_H-M   'P 1'
#
loop_
_entity.id
_entity.type
_entity.pdbx_description
1 polymer ?
#
loop_
_entity_poly.entity_id
_entity_poly.type
_entity_poly.pdbx_seq_one_letter_code
_entity_poly.pdbx_strand_id
1 'polypeptide(L)'
;MAIDPAFAANGWLYLFYSKAGAEPKNVLARYTMRGDSVDTSNAIVMLEVVVQREQCCHTGGSIAFDAKGNLFPSTGDNSNPFMNGYASSMSARGACRGTRRSRRPTPTTCAGRSSHPSRA
;
A
#
# COMPACT_ATOMS: atom_id res chain seq x y z
N MET A 1 0.34 -13.24 2.19
CA MET A 1 0.19 -14.43 3.06
C MET A 1 1.45 -14.58 3.89
N ALA A 2 1.34 -15.12 5.11
CA ALA A 2 2.48 -15.51 5.95
C ALA A 2 2.19 -16.86 6.64
N ILE A 3 3.25 -17.63 6.87
CA ILE A 3 3.22 -18.89 7.61
C ILE A 3 3.74 -18.60 9.02
N ASP A 4 3.11 -19.19 10.03
CA ASP A 4 3.54 -19.02 11.42
C ASP A 4 4.98 -19.55 11.63
N PRO A 5 5.85 -18.87 12.39
CA PRO A 5 7.20 -19.36 12.67
C PRO A 5 7.23 -20.76 13.33
N ALA A 6 6.17 -21.13 14.05
CA ALA A 6 6.01 -22.45 14.67
C ALA A 6 5.08 -23.38 13.87
N PHE A 7 4.98 -23.21 12.55
CA PHE A 7 4.07 -23.95 11.68
C PHE A 7 4.14 -25.48 11.86
N ALA A 8 5.32 -26.05 12.02
CA ALA A 8 5.47 -27.50 12.21
C ALA A 8 4.74 -28.02 13.47
N ALA A 9 4.54 -27.17 14.47
CA ALA A 9 3.82 -27.51 15.69
C ALA A 9 2.33 -27.14 15.65
N ASN A 10 1.96 -26.03 15.00
CA ASN A 10 0.60 -25.48 15.07
C ASN A 10 -0.19 -25.52 13.74
N GLY A 11 0.47 -25.66 12.60
CA GLY A 11 -0.14 -25.66 11.27
C GLY A 11 -0.80 -24.33 10.89
N TRP A 12 -0.41 -23.20 11.49
CA TRP A 12 -1.07 -21.92 11.30
C TRP A 12 -0.56 -21.13 10.11
N LEU A 13 -1.49 -20.56 9.35
CA LEU A 13 -1.18 -19.62 8.27
C LEU A 13 -2.12 -18.42 8.34
N TYR A 14 -1.64 -17.31 7.80
CA TYR A 14 -2.30 -16.02 7.87
C TYR A 14 -2.54 -15.50 6.47
N LEU A 15 -3.79 -15.11 6.20
CA LEU A 15 -4.19 -14.48 4.96
C LEU A 15 -4.67 -13.07 5.26
N PHE A 16 -4.17 -12.11 4.47
CA PHE A 16 -4.72 -10.76 4.41
C PHE A 16 -5.29 -10.55 3.01
N TYR A 17 -6.60 -10.45 2.90
CA TYR A 17 -7.29 -10.54 1.62
C TYR A 17 -8.52 -9.63 1.56
N SER A 18 -8.91 -9.23 0.34
CA SER A 18 -10.15 -8.49 0.11
C SER A 18 -11.35 -9.43 0.21
N LYS A 19 -12.23 -9.22 1.20
CA LYS A 19 -13.40 -10.07 1.42
C LYS A 19 -14.45 -9.82 0.33
N ALA A 20 -14.77 -10.84 -0.46
CA ALA A 20 -15.85 -10.73 -1.45
C ALA A 20 -17.20 -10.38 -0.81
N GLY A 21 -18.08 -9.75 -1.58
CA GLY A 21 -19.40 -9.30 -1.15
C GLY A 21 -19.53 -7.78 -1.07
N ALA A 22 -20.66 -7.33 -0.54
CA ALA A 22 -21.04 -5.92 -0.50
C ALA A 22 -20.18 -5.08 0.44
N GLU A 23 -19.64 -5.67 1.50
CA GLU A 23 -18.80 -4.97 2.48
C GLU A 23 -17.38 -4.74 1.93
N PRO A 24 -16.97 -3.48 1.68
CA PRO A 24 -15.66 -3.19 1.15
C PRO A 24 -14.63 -3.22 2.28
N LYS A 25 -14.08 -4.41 2.56
CA LYS A 25 -13.04 -4.59 3.58
C LYS A 25 -11.95 -5.58 3.19
N ASN A 26 -10.76 -5.36 3.72
CA ASN A 26 -9.69 -6.34 3.77
C ASN A 26 -9.69 -7.01 5.15
N VAL A 27 -9.51 -8.33 5.19
CA VAL A 27 -9.58 -9.14 6.39
C VAL A 27 -8.26 -9.86 6.59
N LEU A 28 -7.65 -9.68 7.77
CA LEU A 28 -6.57 -10.51 8.25
C LEU A 28 -7.17 -11.62 9.10
N ALA A 29 -6.99 -12.86 8.66
CA ALA A 29 -7.47 -14.02 9.38
C ALA A 29 -6.39 -15.10 9.48
N ARG A 30 -6.41 -15.81 10.61
CA ARG A 30 -5.61 -17.01 10.85
C ARG A 30 -6.43 -18.24 10.49
N TYR A 31 -5.80 -19.16 9.77
CA TYR A 31 -6.33 -20.46 9.43
C TYR A 31 -5.42 -21.56 9.96
N THR A 32 -5.98 -22.76 10.07
CA THR A 32 -5.25 -23.96 10.49
C THR A 32 -5.26 -24.97 9.35
N MET A 33 -4.10 -25.54 9.05
CA MET A 33 -3.96 -26.66 8.13
C MET A 33 -4.42 -27.96 8.80
N ARG A 34 -5.11 -28.82 8.03
CA ARG A 34 -5.44 -30.21 8.38
C ARG A 34 -4.94 -31.10 7.25
N GLY A 35 -3.81 -31.77 7.48
CA GLY A 35 -3.07 -32.45 6.41
C GLY A 35 -2.67 -31.44 5.34
N ASP A 36 -3.03 -31.72 4.09
CA ASP A 36 -2.69 -30.89 2.93
C ASP A 36 -3.76 -29.84 2.59
N SER A 37 -4.71 -29.58 3.50
CA SER A 37 -5.86 -28.68 3.25
C SER A 37 -6.03 -27.63 4.34
N VAL A 38 -6.50 -26.44 3.96
CA VAL A 38 -6.84 -25.36 4.88
C VAL A 38 -8.25 -25.57 5.42
N ASP A 39 -8.41 -25.57 6.76
CA ASP A 39 -9.73 -25.53 7.37
C ASP A 39 -10.31 -24.10 7.31
N THR A 40 -11.17 -23.85 6.32
CA THR A 40 -11.81 -22.54 6.14
C THR A 40 -13.01 -22.31 7.07
N SER A 41 -13.48 -23.35 7.77
CA SER A 41 -14.66 -23.25 8.65
C SER A 41 -14.34 -22.61 10.00
N ASN A 42 -13.09 -22.73 10.45
CA ASN A 42 -12.62 -22.26 11.76
C ASN A 42 -11.61 -21.11 11.64
N ALA A 43 -11.75 -20.28 10.62
CA ALA A 43 -10.92 -19.09 10.47
C ALA A 43 -11.12 -18.12 11.64
N ILE A 44 -10.03 -17.61 12.21
CA ILE A 44 -10.07 -16.60 13.25
C ILE A 44 -9.75 -15.25 12.63
N VAL A 45 -10.76 -14.37 12.58
CA VAL A 45 -10.59 -12.99 12.11
C VAL A 45 -9.89 -12.18 13.19
N MET A 46 -8.77 -11.57 12.84
CA MET A 46 -7.92 -10.81 13.78
C MET A 46 -8.01 -9.31 13.56
N LEU A 47 -8.14 -8.87 12.30
CA LEU A 47 -8.28 -7.47 11.94
C LEU A 47 -9.15 -7.34 10.69
N GLU A 48 -10.04 -6.35 10.71
CA GLU A 48 -10.78 -5.90 9.54
C GLU A 48 -10.41 -4.45 9.25
N VAL A 49 -10.02 -4.19 8.01
CA VAL A 49 -9.68 -2.85 7.52
C VAL A 49 -10.74 -2.45 6.50
N VAL A 50 -11.56 -1.46 6.85
CA VAL A 50 -12.54 -0.88 5.92
C VAL A 50 -11.77 -0.20 4.79
N VAL A 51 -12.19 -0.46 3.56
CA VAL A 51 -11.63 0.13 2.35
C VAL A 51 -12.76 0.70 1.49
N GLN A 52 -12.41 1.44 0.45
CA GLN A 52 -13.32 1.77 -0.65
C GLN A 52 -12.96 0.88 -1.85
N ARG A 53 -13.93 0.52 -2.70
CA ARG A 53 -13.72 -0.34 -3.90
C ARG A 53 -14.05 0.34 -5.22
N GLU A 54 -14.42 1.61 -5.16
CA GLU A 54 -14.87 2.41 -6.28
C GLU A 54 -13.68 3.08 -7.01
N GLN A 55 -12.57 3.30 -6.31
CA GLN A 55 -11.36 3.93 -6.82
C GLN A 55 -10.11 3.09 -6.53
N CYS A 56 -9.08 3.29 -7.34
CA CYS A 56 -7.95 2.38 -7.40
C CYS A 56 -6.74 2.83 -6.55
N CYS A 57 -6.03 1.86 -5.96
CA CYS A 57 -4.71 1.34 -6.40
C CYS A 57 -3.74 1.05 -5.25
N HIS A 58 -3.89 1.68 -4.10
CA HIS A 58 -2.91 1.60 -3.01
C HIS A 58 -3.50 0.86 -1.81
N THR A 59 -3.83 -0.41 -1.99
CA THR A 59 -4.46 -1.21 -0.93
C THR A 59 -3.44 -1.77 0.06
N GLY A 60 -2.18 -1.91 -0.33
CA GLY A 60 -1.19 -2.67 0.43
C GLY A 60 -1.47 -4.18 0.32
N GLY A 61 -1.33 -4.92 1.42
CA GLY A 61 -1.70 -6.33 1.48
C GLY A 61 -0.57 -7.28 1.86
N SER A 62 0.68 -6.80 1.88
CA SER A 62 1.81 -7.61 2.35
C SER A 62 1.71 -7.83 3.86
N ILE A 63 2.03 -9.05 4.28
CA ILE A 63 2.13 -9.41 5.70
C ILE A 63 3.41 -10.21 5.93
N ALA A 64 4.07 -10.00 7.07
CA ALA A 64 5.29 -10.72 7.42
C ALA A 64 5.47 -10.81 8.94
N PHE A 65 6.15 -11.87 9.39
CA PHE A 65 6.61 -11.98 10.76
C PHE A 65 7.98 -11.32 10.92
N ASP A 66 8.20 -10.63 12.05
CA ASP A 66 9.55 -10.27 12.48
C ASP A 66 10.23 -11.43 13.24
N ALA A 67 11.50 -11.22 13.59
CA ALA A 67 12.28 -12.21 14.35
C ALA A 67 11.77 -12.45 15.79
N LYS A 68 10.86 -11.61 16.29
CA LYS A 68 10.25 -11.73 17.63
C LYS A 68 8.88 -12.40 17.59
N GLY A 69 8.39 -12.77 16.40
CA GLY A 69 7.09 -13.41 16.22
C GLY A 69 5.91 -12.43 16.12
N ASN A 70 6.16 -11.14 15.92
CA ASN A 70 5.09 -10.17 15.67
C ASN A 70 4.68 -10.22 14.19
N LEU A 71 3.38 -10.25 13.92
CA LEU A 71 2.83 -10.21 12.57
C LEU A 71 2.53 -8.76 12.16
N PHE A 72 3.14 -8.31 11.07
CA PHE A 72 2.96 -6.96 10.53
C PHE A 72 2.15 -6.98 9.24
N PRO A 73 0.96 -6.36 9.21
CA PRO A 73 0.26 -6.06 7.98
C PRO A 73 0.61 -4.68 7.43
N SER A 74 0.73 -4.58 6.11
CA SER A 74 0.83 -3.31 5.39
C SER A 74 -0.52 -2.92 4.79
N THR A 75 -0.98 -1.70 5.08
CA THR A 75 -2.14 -1.09 4.45
C THR A 75 -1.70 0.14 3.67
N GLY A 76 -2.21 0.31 2.46
CA GLY A 76 -2.03 1.57 1.75
C GLY A 76 -3.13 2.57 2.07
N ASP A 77 -2.98 3.79 1.58
CA ASP A 77 -3.89 4.92 1.80
C ASP A 77 -5.17 4.84 0.95
N ASN A 78 -5.26 3.84 0.06
CA ASN A 78 -6.40 3.52 -0.79
C ASN A 78 -7.02 4.77 -1.47
N SER A 79 -6.18 5.72 -1.84
CA SER A 79 -6.53 7.04 -2.38
C SER A 79 -6.08 7.19 -3.83
N ASN A 80 -6.86 7.90 -4.63
CA ASN A 80 -6.51 8.22 -6.01
C ASN A 80 -5.78 9.59 -6.06
N PRO A 81 -4.55 9.68 -6.61
CA PRO A 81 -3.79 10.92 -6.63
C PRO A 81 -4.43 12.07 -7.43
N PHE A 82 -5.51 11.81 -8.18
CA PHE A 82 -6.24 12.80 -8.99
C PHE A 82 -7.61 13.19 -8.41
N MET A 83 -8.05 12.65 -7.26
CA MET A 83 -9.43 12.82 -6.78
C MET A 83 -9.66 14.08 -5.92
N ASN A 84 -8.69 14.47 -5.11
CA ASN A 84 -8.76 15.67 -4.29
C ASN A 84 -7.34 16.10 -3.88
N GLY A 85 -7.12 17.40 -3.65
CA GLY A 85 -5.80 17.97 -3.32
C GLY A 85 -5.18 17.51 -1.98
N TYR A 86 -5.78 16.53 -1.32
CA TYR A 86 -5.30 15.87 -0.10
C TYR A 86 -4.69 14.49 -0.37
N ALA A 87 -4.98 13.89 -1.52
CA ALA A 87 -4.27 12.71 -1.96
C ALA A 87 -2.80 13.07 -2.15
N SER A 88 -1.91 12.10 -1.85
CA SER A 88 -0.47 12.20 -2.08
C SER A 88 -0.16 12.31 -3.57
N SER A 89 -0.51 13.43 -4.18
CA SER A 89 -0.02 13.82 -5.47
C SER A 89 1.46 14.16 -5.26
N MET A 90 2.35 13.47 -5.94
CA MET A 90 3.66 14.07 -6.21
C MET A 90 3.35 15.41 -6.87
N SER A 91 3.51 16.49 -6.11
CA SER A 91 3.37 17.83 -6.66
C SER A 91 4.38 17.90 -7.79
N ALA A 92 3.89 18.07 -9.02
CA ALA A 92 4.74 18.31 -10.18
C ALA A 92 5.45 19.69 -10.11
N ARG A 93 5.68 20.24 -8.91
CA ARG A 93 6.65 21.31 -8.66
C ARG A 93 8.05 20.75 -8.83
N GLY A 94 8.40 20.45 -10.09
CA GLY A 94 9.71 19.91 -10.46
C GLY A 94 9.69 18.89 -11.59
N ALA A 95 8.54 18.56 -12.19
CA ALA A 95 8.53 17.76 -13.41
C ALA A 95 9.10 18.61 -14.55
N CYS A 96 10.40 18.49 -14.81
CA CYS A 96 10.97 18.91 -16.08
C CYS A 96 10.20 18.17 -17.18
N ARG A 97 9.31 18.90 -17.85
CA ARG A 97 8.49 18.40 -18.95
C ARG A 97 9.41 18.14 -20.14
N GLY A 98 10.07 16.99 -20.15
CA GLY A 98 10.87 16.53 -21.27
C GLY A 98 9.93 16.19 -22.43
N THR A 99 9.59 17.18 -23.26
CA THR A 99 8.98 16.95 -24.55
C THR A 99 9.99 16.18 -25.40
N ARG A 100 9.81 14.87 -25.50
CA ARG A 100 10.61 14.01 -26.36
C ARG A 100 10.26 14.34 -27.82
N ARG A 101 10.97 15.31 -28.41
CA ARG A 101 11.12 15.41 -29.87
C ARG A 101 12.48 15.99 -30.23
N SER A 102 13.38 15.06 -30.57
CA SER A 102 14.41 15.16 -31.61
C SER A 102 14.86 16.57 -32.01
N ARG A 103 16.03 17.01 -31.51
CA ARG A 103 17.20 17.56 -32.23
C ARG A 103 18.04 18.48 -31.31
N ARG A 104 19.27 18.02 -30.99
CA ARG A 104 20.45 18.69 -30.38
C ARG A 104 20.28 19.49 -29.07
N PRO A 105 21.18 19.30 -28.06
CA PRO A 105 21.16 20.12 -26.84
C PRO A 105 21.92 21.43 -27.06
N THR A 106 21.28 22.56 -26.81
CA THR A 106 21.96 23.80 -26.40
C THR A 106 21.84 23.93 -24.89
N PRO A 107 22.91 24.22 -24.14
CA PRO A 107 22.80 24.51 -22.72
C PRO A 107 22.20 25.91 -22.58
N THR A 108 21.40 26.18 -21.54
CA THR A 108 21.48 27.40 -20.70
C THR A 108 20.29 27.51 -19.75
N THR A 109 20.67 27.42 -18.46
CA THR A 109 20.09 28.02 -17.24
C THR A 109 18.67 27.66 -16.78
N CYS A 110 18.59 26.87 -15.71
CA CYS A 110 17.53 26.97 -14.71
C CYS A 110 17.71 28.27 -13.92
N ALA A 111 16.82 29.25 -14.11
CA ALA A 111 16.81 30.49 -13.35
C ALA A 111 16.11 30.27 -11.99
N GLY A 112 16.90 30.18 -10.92
CA GLY A 112 16.43 30.47 -9.57
C GLY A 112 16.65 31.95 -9.25
N ARG A 113 15.62 32.66 -8.79
CA ARG A 113 15.80 33.96 -8.11
C ARG A 113 14.80 34.13 -6.98
N SER A 114 15.37 34.14 -5.78
CA SER A 114 14.81 34.69 -4.55
C SER A 114 15.02 36.21 -4.53
N SER A 115 14.06 36.96 -3.99
CA SER A 115 14.30 38.27 -3.39
C SER A 115 13.10 38.74 -2.55
N HIS A 116 13.30 38.86 -1.24
CA HIS A 116 12.50 39.66 -0.29
C HIS A 116 12.60 41.15 -0.60
N PRO A 117 11.57 41.97 -0.31
CA PRO A 117 11.72 43.42 -0.21
C PRO A 117 11.88 43.89 1.25
N SER A 118 12.85 44.79 1.45
CA SER A 118 13.10 45.54 2.69
C SER A 118 12.17 46.75 2.80
N ARG A 119 11.84 47.08 4.04
CA ARG A 119 11.06 48.22 4.55
C ARG A 119 11.51 49.59 4.00
N ALA A 120 10.53 50.50 3.90
CA ALA A 120 10.65 51.91 4.24
C ALA A 120 9.60 52.21 5.33
#